data_AF-A0A182SMK5-F1
#
_entry.id   AF-A0A182SMK5-F1
#
_cell.length_a   1.000
_cell.length_b   1.000
_cell.length_c   1.000
_cell.angle_alpha   90.00
_cell.angle_beta   90.00
_cell.angle_gamma   90.00
#
_symmetry.space_group_name_H-M   'P 1'
#
loop_
_entity.id
_entity.type
_entity.pdbx_description
1 polymer ?
#
loop_
_entity_poly.entity_id
_entity_poly.type
_entity_poly.pdbx_seq_one_letter_code
_entity_poly.pdbx_strand_id
1 'polypeptide(L)'
;MDISTKPVFSFSLNYKVFEKLVTCGKYDGIHSCLTMVTTADKILIHTPHKRYGLQNSKLSISEIKNDIALLNMNFPIRAIVAGRLKKDDERDVLVIGSPSHVLAYHVDENCNMFQRDFHEGVRSAVIGSYANNPGNTLIVGGNAVVRGYNQDGTEVLWLITAGSVVALLLIDIDKDGQNEV
;
A
#
# COMPACT_ATOMS: atom_id res chain seq x y z
N MET A 1 5.00 12.96 -35.80
CA MET A 1 3.79 12.22 -35.43
C MET A 1 3.42 12.68 -34.03
N ASP A 2 2.46 13.60 -33.92
CA ASP A 2 2.01 14.09 -32.62
C ASP A 2 1.02 13.08 -32.04
N ILE A 3 1.47 12.32 -31.04
CA ILE A 3 0.61 11.40 -30.31
C ILE A 3 -0.30 12.26 -29.43
N SER A 4 -1.54 12.48 -29.87
CA SER A 4 -2.57 13.14 -29.05
C SER A 4 -3.02 12.20 -27.93
N THR A 5 -2.61 12.47 -26.70
CA THR A 5 -3.01 11.71 -25.51
C THR A 5 -4.33 12.25 -24.96
N LYS A 6 -5.47 11.71 -25.44
CA LYS A 6 -6.78 11.98 -24.85
C LYS A 6 -7.04 11.04 -23.66
N PRO A 7 -7.54 11.54 -22.51
CA PRO A 7 -7.86 10.68 -21.37
C PRO A 7 -9.02 9.74 -21.72
N VAL A 8 -8.84 8.44 -21.46
CA VAL A 8 -9.89 7.42 -21.68
C VAL A 8 -11.05 7.61 -20.70
N PHE A 9 -10.77 8.09 -19.49
CA PHE A 9 -11.76 8.43 -18.48
C PHE A 9 -11.29 9.61 -17.63
N SER A 10 -12.24 10.30 -17.00
CA SER A 10 -11.99 11.36 -16.03
C SER A 10 -13.13 11.39 -15.01
N PHE A 11 -12.81 11.57 -13.73
CA PHE A 11 -13.79 11.68 -12.66
C PHE A 11 -13.28 12.60 -11.53
N SER A 12 -14.19 13.12 -10.72
CA SER A 12 -13.88 13.87 -9.51
C SER A 12 -14.42 13.14 -8.26
N LEU A 13 -13.54 12.99 -7.27
CA LEU A 13 -13.86 12.42 -5.96
C LEU A 13 -14.26 13.48 -4.92
N ASN A 14 -13.98 14.77 -5.16
CA ASN A 14 -14.24 15.87 -4.23
C ASN A 14 -13.52 15.77 -2.86
N TYR A 15 -12.35 15.13 -2.80
CA TYR A 15 -11.49 15.09 -1.61
C TYR A 15 -10.14 15.76 -1.90
N LYS A 16 -9.60 16.45 -0.88
CA LYS A 16 -8.19 16.88 -0.88
C LYS A 16 -7.33 15.70 -0.44
N VAL A 17 -6.28 15.42 -1.21
CA VAL A 17 -5.40 14.26 -0.99
C VAL A 17 -3.95 14.69 -0.87
N PHE A 18 -3.16 13.89 -0.18
CA PHE A 18 -1.72 14.10 -0.08
C PHE A 18 -1.02 13.61 -1.36
N GLU A 19 -0.03 14.37 -1.81
CA GLU A 19 0.91 13.90 -2.83
C GLU A 19 1.65 12.66 -2.33
N LYS A 20 1.98 11.74 -3.24
CA LYS A 20 2.74 10.50 -2.97
C LYS A 20 2.07 9.48 -2.05
N LEU A 21 0.92 9.80 -1.46
CA LEU A 21 0.10 8.86 -0.68
C LEU A 21 -1.06 8.35 -1.51
N VAL A 22 -0.73 7.74 -2.65
CA VAL A 22 -1.67 7.15 -3.61
C VAL A 22 -1.11 5.81 -4.07
N THR A 23 -1.96 4.79 -4.15
CA THR A 23 -1.62 3.47 -4.66
C THR A 23 -2.84 2.84 -5.37
N CYS A 24 -2.60 1.85 -6.21
CA CYS A 24 -3.65 1.00 -6.75
C CYS A 24 -3.48 -0.42 -6.21
N GLY A 25 -4.58 -1.12 -5.93
CA GLY A 25 -4.54 -2.51 -5.48
C GLY A 25 -5.84 -3.25 -5.75
N LYS A 26 -5.75 -4.57 -5.88
CA LYS A 26 -6.85 -5.50 -6.05
C LYS A 26 -7.20 -6.16 -4.72
N TYR A 27 -7.93 -5.44 -3.88
CA TYR A 27 -8.23 -5.92 -2.52
C TYR A 27 -9.15 -7.14 -2.48
N ASP A 28 -9.98 -7.33 -3.51
CA ASP A 28 -10.84 -8.51 -3.69
C ASP A 28 -10.21 -9.56 -4.63
N GLY A 29 -8.96 -9.34 -5.05
CA GLY A 29 -8.20 -10.22 -5.95
C GLY A 29 -8.53 -10.05 -7.43
N ILE A 30 -9.57 -9.26 -7.78
CA ILE A 30 -10.09 -9.19 -9.15
C ILE A 30 -10.10 -7.73 -9.64
N HIS A 31 -10.74 -6.83 -8.90
CA HIS A 31 -11.00 -5.47 -9.33
C HIS A 31 -9.96 -4.50 -8.81
N SER A 32 -9.42 -3.65 -9.70
CA SER A 32 -8.47 -2.62 -9.30
C SER A 32 -9.18 -1.47 -8.61
N CYS A 33 -8.69 -1.13 -7.42
CA CYS A 33 -9.17 -0.03 -6.61
C CYS A 33 -8.10 1.06 -6.58
N LEU A 34 -8.53 2.32 -6.57
CA LEU A 34 -7.65 3.47 -6.37
C LEU A 34 -7.71 3.88 -4.90
N THR A 35 -6.56 3.85 -4.22
CA THR A 35 -6.45 4.15 -2.80
C THR A 35 -5.59 5.38 -2.58
N MET A 36 -6.03 6.28 -1.72
CA MET A 36 -5.34 7.55 -1.45
C MET A 36 -5.57 8.02 -0.02
N VAL A 37 -4.63 8.79 0.52
CA VAL A 37 -4.78 9.43 1.83
C VAL A 37 -5.29 10.85 1.65
N THR A 38 -6.37 11.17 2.35
CA THR A 38 -6.95 12.53 2.40
C THR A 38 -6.18 13.42 3.37
N THR A 39 -6.29 14.74 3.23
CA THR A 39 -5.67 15.71 4.17
C THR A 39 -6.25 15.67 5.59
N ALA A 40 -7.26 14.84 5.83
CA ALA A 40 -7.85 14.58 7.15
C ALA A 40 -7.37 13.24 7.75
N ASP A 41 -6.25 12.70 7.26
CA ASP A 41 -5.66 11.41 7.66
C ASP A 41 -6.60 10.20 7.53
N LYS A 42 -7.58 10.30 6.63
CA LYS A 42 -8.44 9.17 6.23
C LYS A 42 -7.93 8.54 4.96
N ILE A 43 -7.99 7.22 4.89
CA ILE A 43 -7.71 6.47 3.67
C ILE A 43 -9.02 6.35 2.89
N LEU A 44 -9.02 6.83 1.66
CA LEU A 44 -10.10 6.70 0.69
C LEU A 44 -9.77 5.56 -0.26
N ILE A 45 -10.70 4.64 -0.43
CA ILE A 45 -10.64 3.54 -1.39
C ILE A 45 -11.79 3.72 -2.37
N HIS A 46 -11.46 3.99 -3.63
CA HIS A 46 -12.40 4.11 -4.73
C HIS A 46 -12.42 2.82 -5.54
N THR A 47 -13.59 2.18 -5.58
CA THR A 47 -13.81 0.89 -6.23
C THR A 47 -14.96 1.02 -7.24
N PRO A 48 -14.67 1.30 -8.53
CA PRO A 48 -15.71 1.52 -9.53
C PRO A 48 -16.53 0.26 -9.87
N HIS A 49 -16.06 -0.93 -9.45
CA HIS A 49 -16.66 -2.22 -9.79
C HIS A 49 -17.39 -2.90 -8.62
N LYS A 50 -17.23 -2.44 -7.38
CA LYS A 50 -17.99 -2.92 -6.22
C LYS A 50 -19.01 -1.87 -5.83
N ARG A 51 -20.29 -2.20 -6.01
CA ARG A 51 -21.38 -1.52 -5.32
C ARG A 51 -21.38 -2.05 -3.88
N TYR A 52 -20.89 -1.27 -2.92
CA TYR A 52 -20.94 -1.67 -1.51
C TYR A 52 -22.40 -1.66 -1.02
N GLY A 53 -23.12 -2.75 -1.27
CA GLY A 53 -24.43 -3.02 -0.67
C GLY A 53 -24.25 -3.85 0.59
N LEU A 54 -24.59 -3.27 1.74
CA LEU A 54 -24.84 -3.88 3.06
C LEU A 54 -23.89 -5.01 3.50
N GLN A 55 -23.08 -4.76 4.54
CA GLN A 55 -22.98 -5.53 5.80
C GLN A 55 -21.67 -5.21 6.56
N ASN A 56 -21.83 -4.74 7.81
CA ASN A 56 -20.93 -4.85 8.98
C ASN A 56 -19.41 -4.86 8.76
N SER A 57 -18.80 -3.71 8.44
CA SER A 57 -17.34 -3.53 8.55
C SER A 57 -16.98 -2.14 9.07
N LYS A 58 -15.76 -1.97 9.61
CA LYS A 58 -15.24 -0.68 10.12
C LYS A 58 -15.04 0.37 9.02
N LEU A 59 -15.31 0.03 7.76
CA LEU A 59 -15.37 0.99 6.67
C LEU A 59 -16.69 1.77 6.76
N SER A 60 -16.57 3.07 7.00
CA SER A 60 -17.71 3.97 6.78
C SER A 60 -17.85 4.18 5.28
N ILE A 61 -18.88 3.59 4.69
CA ILE A 61 -19.26 3.85 3.30
C ILE A 61 -19.86 5.26 3.25
N SER A 62 -19.25 6.16 2.49
CA SER A 62 -19.84 7.48 2.29
C SER A 62 -20.97 7.39 1.26
N GLU A 63 -22.21 7.69 1.68
CA GLU A 63 -23.45 7.60 0.88
C GLU A 63 -23.46 8.47 -0.40
N ILE A 64 -22.48 9.36 -0.59
CA ILE A 64 -22.51 10.35 -1.67
C ILE A 64 -22.15 9.73 -3.04
N LYS A 65 -21.43 8.59 -3.07
CA LYS A 65 -21.24 7.71 -4.24
C LYS A 65 -20.93 6.28 -3.76
N ASN A 66 -21.76 5.29 -4.11
CA ASN A 66 -21.68 3.86 -3.69
C ASN A 66 -20.35 3.10 -4.00
N ASP A 67 -19.36 3.81 -4.53
CA ASP A 67 -18.09 3.29 -5.03
C ASP A 67 -16.90 3.81 -4.19
N ILE A 68 -17.16 4.55 -3.09
CA ILE A 68 -16.13 5.10 -2.20
C ILE A 68 -16.30 4.54 -0.79
N ALA A 69 -15.20 3.99 -0.26
CA ALA A 69 -15.12 3.55 1.12
C ALA A 69 -14.04 4.34 1.86
N LEU A 70 -14.32 4.72 3.10
CA LEU A 70 -13.39 5.45 3.97
C LEU A 70 -12.92 4.56 5.12
N LEU A 71 -11.61 4.45 5.26
CA LEU A 71 -10.93 3.80 6.37
C LEU A 71 -10.28 4.86 7.26
N ASN A 72 -10.64 4.84 8.54
CA ASN A 72 -10.12 5.78 9.54
C ASN A 72 -8.97 5.13 10.29
N MET A 73 -7.79 5.73 10.21
CA MET A 73 -6.64 5.34 11.02
C MET A 73 -6.55 6.28 12.23
N ASN A 74 -6.32 5.72 13.42
CA ASN A 74 -6.15 6.50 14.65
C ASN A 74 -4.69 6.96 14.84
N PHE A 75 -3.94 7.10 13.73
CA PHE A 75 -2.54 7.50 13.73
C PHE A 75 -2.19 8.18 12.40
N PRO A 76 -1.16 9.06 12.38
CA PRO A 76 -0.74 9.76 11.16
C PRO A 76 -0.13 8.81 10.12
N ILE A 77 -0.45 9.03 8.85
CA ILE A 77 -0.02 8.18 7.74
C ILE A 77 1.12 8.86 6.97
N ARG A 78 2.20 8.13 6.72
CA ARG A 78 3.40 8.62 6.03
C ARG A 78 3.74 7.92 4.72
N ALA A 79 3.26 6.70 4.55
CA ALA A 79 3.42 5.94 3.32
C ALA A 79 2.25 4.98 3.18
N ILE A 80 1.84 4.71 1.94
CA ILE A 80 0.94 3.61 1.63
C ILE A 80 1.48 2.85 0.43
N VAL A 81 1.29 1.54 0.43
CA VAL A 81 1.56 0.69 -0.73
C VAL A 81 0.56 -0.47 -0.73
N ALA A 82 0.10 -0.86 -1.90
CA ALA A 82 -0.72 -2.05 -2.06
C ALA A 82 0.03 -3.08 -2.91
N GLY A 83 -0.14 -4.34 -2.54
CA GLY A 83 0.45 -5.44 -3.28
C GLY A 83 0.23 -6.77 -2.59
N ARG A 84 0.41 -7.83 -3.37
CA ARG A 84 0.31 -9.20 -2.89
C ARG A 84 1.46 -9.51 -1.95
N LEU A 85 1.15 -9.95 -0.74
CA LEU A 85 2.18 -10.39 0.22
C LEU A 85 2.22 -11.91 0.36
N LYS A 86 1.06 -12.57 0.28
CA LYS A 86 0.93 -14.03 0.31
C LYS A 86 0.91 -14.60 -1.10
N LYS A 87 1.74 -15.60 -1.37
CA LYS A 87 1.79 -16.24 -2.70
C LYS A 87 0.54 -17.05 -3.03
N ASP A 88 -0.25 -17.46 -2.04
CA ASP A 88 -1.47 -18.27 -2.26
C ASP A 88 -2.76 -17.42 -2.28
N ASP A 89 -2.66 -16.12 -2.01
CA ASP A 89 -3.79 -15.20 -1.99
C ASP A 89 -3.63 -14.17 -3.12
N GLU A 90 -4.58 -14.12 -4.06
CA GLU A 90 -4.57 -13.14 -5.16
C GLU A 90 -4.94 -11.72 -4.68
N ARG A 91 -5.40 -11.58 -3.42
CA ARG A 91 -5.79 -10.29 -2.86
C ARG A 91 -4.57 -9.48 -2.46
N ASP A 92 -4.56 -8.22 -2.87
CA ASP A 92 -3.56 -7.26 -2.43
C ASP A 92 -3.82 -6.86 -0.98
N VAL A 93 -2.73 -6.71 -0.23
CA VAL A 93 -2.73 -6.18 1.14
C VAL A 93 -2.45 -4.69 1.05
N LEU A 94 -3.16 -3.87 1.83
CA LEU A 94 -2.83 -2.46 1.99
C LEU A 94 -1.85 -2.32 3.16
N VAL A 95 -0.64 -1.86 2.87
CA VAL A 95 0.35 -1.53 3.89
C VAL A 95 0.35 -0.03 4.15
N ILE A 96 0.33 0.32 5.44
CA ILE A 96 0.23 1.68 5.94
C ILE A 96 1.44 1.93 6.83
N GLY A 97 2.30 2.87 6.43
CA GLY A 97 3.43 3.33 7.21
C GLY A 97 3.08 4.52 8.07
N SER A 98 3.52 4.52 9.32
CA SER A 98 3.35 5.62 10.27
C SER A 98 4.72 6.13 10.78
N PRO A 99 4.77 7.18 11.62
CA PRO A 99 6.01 7.62 12.24
C PRO A 99 6.66 6.60 13.20
N SER A 100 5.95 5.55 13.64
CA SER A 100 6.44 4.63 14.65
C SER A 100 6.26 3.14 14.34
N HIS A 101 5.48 2.80 13.31
CA HIS A 101 5.18 1.42 12.98
C HIS A 101 4.74 1.29 11.52
N VAL A 102 4.70 0.05 11.05
CA VAL A 102 4.08 -0.37 9.79
C VAL A 102 2.94 -1.34 10.09
N LEU A 103 1.82 -1.15 9.39
CA LEU A 103 0.63 -1.98 9.50
C LEU A 103 0.32 -2.61 8.14
N ALA A 104 0.23 -3.93 8.09
CA ALA A 104 -0.34 -4.66 6.97
C ALA A 104 -1.81 -4.95 7.24
N TYR A 105 -2.69 -4.45 6.38
CA TYR A 105 -4.13 -4.47 6.56
C TYR A 105 -4.83 -5.14 5.38
N HIS A 106 -5.66 -6.13 5.68
CA HIS A 106 -6.47 -6.83 4.70
C HIS A 106 -7.80 -6.07 4.53
N VAL A 107 -7.95 -5.37 3.40
CA VAL A 107 -9.10 -4.48 3.17
C VAL A 107 -10.41 -5.27 3.02
N ASP A 108 -10.41 -6.38 2.28
CA ASP A 108 -11.63 -7.16 2.02
C ASP A 108 -12.16 -7.88 3.27
N GLU A 109 -11.28 -8.50 4.06
CA GLU A 109 -11.62 -9.11 5.35
C GLU A 109 -11.73 -8.11 6.51
N ASN A 110 -11.36 -6.85 6.30
CA ASN A 110 -11.34 -5.80 7.32
C ASN A 110 -10.57 -6.23 8.59
N CYS A 111 -9.38 -6.81 8.42
CA CYS A 111 -8.56 -7.33 9.51
C CYS A 111 -7.09 -6.86 9.44
N ASN A 112 -6.45 -6.77 10.60
CA ASN A 112 -5.02 -6.49 10.68
C ASN A 112 -4.26 -7.80 10.49
N MET A 113 -3.39 -7.88 9.49
CA MET A 113 -2.55 -9.06 9.27
C MET A 113 -1.38 -9.08 10.24
N PHE A 114 -0.63 -7.99 10.29
CA PHE A 114 0.40 -7.79 11.30
C PHE A 114 0.70 -6.30 11.47
N GLN A 115 1.31 -5.98 12.61
CA GLN A 115 1.88 -4.68 12.90
C GLN A 115 3.30 -4.88 13.41
N ARG A 116 4.23 -4.04 12.94
CA ARG A 116 5.63 -4.04 13.41
C ARG A 116 6.06 -2.63 13.76
N ASP A 117 6.78 -2.53 14.88
CA ASP A 117 7.39 -1.27 15.29
C ASP A 117 8.50 -0.89 14.32
N PHE A 118 8.56 0.40 14.02
CA PHE A 118 9.50 1.00 13.08
C PHE A 118 9.81 2.41 13.57
N HIS A 119 10.73 2.50 14.54
CA HIS A 119 11.02 3.72 15.29
C HIS A 119 11.70 4.80 14.47
N GLU A 120 12.35 4.43 13.37
CA GLU A 120 13.05 5.33 12.45
C GLU A 120 12.09 6.13 11.56
N GLY A 121 10.78 5.87 11.68
CA GLY A 121 9.70 6.52 10.97
C GLY A 121 9.60 6.09 9.51
N VAL A 122 8.47 5.52 9.12
CA VAL A 122 8.28 5.05 7.75
C VAL A 122 8.21 6.24 6.79
N ARG A 123 8.95 6.15 5.68
CA ARG A 123 9.04 7.19 4.64
C ARG A 123 8.73 6.66 3.24
N SER A 124 9.05 5.39 2.97
CA SER A 124 8.74 4.71 1.72
C SER A 124 8.50 3.23 1.98
N ALA A 125 7.72 2.59 1.12
CA ALA A 125 7.50 1.16 1.17
C ALA A 125 7.29 0.60 -0.24
N VAL A 126 7.69 -0.65 -0.45
CA VAL A 126 7.48 -1.41 -1.68
C VAL A 126 7.17 -2.86 -1.33
N ILE A 127 6.33 -3.52 -2.14
CA ILE A 127 6.03 -4.95 -2.01
C ILE A 127 6.41 -5.62 -3.32
N GLY A 128 7.14 -6.73 -3.24
CA GLY A 128 7.47 -7.54 -4.40
C GLY A 128 8.36 -8.73 -4.07
N SER A 129 8.68 -9.53 -5.08
CA SER A 129 9.70 -10.57 -4.95
C SER A 129 11.05 -9.92 -4.69
N TYR A 130 11.81 -10.45 -3.74
CA TYR A 130 13.13 -9.95 -3.36
C TYR A 130 14.06 -11.13 -3.10
N ALA A 131 15.23 -11.13 -3.74
CA ALA A 131 16.20 -12.22 -3.67
C ALA A 131 15.52 -13.60 -3.89
N ASN A 132 15.95 -14.62 -3.14
CA ASN A 132 15.43 -15.98 -3.20
C ASN A 132 14.39 -16.28 -2.10
N ASN A 133 13.67 -15.26 -1.61
CA ASN A 133 12.65 -15.47 -0.59
C ASN A 133 11.43 -16.20 -1.17
N PRO A 134 10.87 -17.20 -0.46
CA PRO A 134 9.66 -17.88 -0.88
C PRO A 134 8.45 -16.95 -0.70
N GLY A 135 8.19 -16.10 -1.68
CA GLY A 135 7.07 -15.16 -1.71
C GLY A 135 7.50 -13.69 -1.80
N ASN A 136 6.51 -12.80 -1.68
CA ASN A 136 6.78 -11.37 -1.71
C ASN A 136 7.21 -10.87 -0.34
N THR A 137 8.11 -9.87 -0.36
CA THR A 137 8.61 -9.19 0.83
C THR A 137 8.10 -7.76 0.83
N LEU A 138 7.61 -7.32 1.98
CA LEU A 138 7.36 -5.91 2.24
C LEU A 138 8.68 -5.25 2.64
N ILE A 139 9.20 -4.33 1.83
CA ILE A 139 10.40 -3.56 2.18
C ILE A 139 9.99 -2.14 2.56
N VAL A 140 10.50 -1.68 3.69
CA VAL A 140 10.16 -0.40 4.33
C VAL A 140 11.42 0.42 4.53
N GLY A 141 11.40 1.66 4.05
CA GLY A 141 12.48 2.63 4.18
C GLY A 141 12.17 3.67 5.26
N GLY A 142 13.17 3.98 6.06
CA GLY A 142 13.11 4.93 7.16
C GLY A 142 14.25 5.94 7.17
N ASN A 143 14.50 6.53 8.34
CA ASN A 143 15.71 7.31 8.54
C ASN A 143 16.94 6.39 8.71
N ALA A 144 17.85 6.38 7.75
CA ALA A 144 19.10 5.61 7.77
C ALA A 144 18.93 4.08 7.86
N VAL A 145 17.73 3.55 7.59
CA VAL A 145 17.46 2.11 7.67
C VAL A 145 16.49 1.65 6.57
N VAL A 146 16.71 0.44 6.08
CA VAL A 146 15.76 -0.33 5.28
C VAL A 146 15.51 -1.65 5.97
N ARG A 147 14.24 -2.03 6.17
CA ARG A 147 13.85 -3.31 6.75
C ARG A 147 12.90 -4.04 5.83
N GLY A 148 12.97 -5.36 5.77
CA GLY A 148 12.05 -6.19 4.99
C GLY A 148 11.33 -7.20 5.87
N TYR A 149 10.04 -7.40 5.61
CA TYR A 149 9.17 -8.31 6.34
C TYR A 149 8.50 -9.30 5.38
N ASN A 150 8.41 -10.56 5.79
CA ASN A 150 7.65 -11.57 5.05
C ASN A 150 6.13 -11.48 5.34
N GLN A 151 5.35 -12.42 4.80
CA GLN A 151 3.90 -12.49 4.97
C GLN A 151 3.40 -12.61 6.42
N ASP A 152 4.24 -13.12 7.32
CA ASP A 152 3.93 -13.29 8.75
C ASP A 152 4.43 -12.08 9.58
N GLY A 153 5.01 -11.08 8.91
CA GLY A 153 5.65 -9.92 9.52
C GLY A 153 7.02 -10.23 10.13
N THR A 154 7.64 -11.38 9.86
CA THR A 154 8.98 -11.70 10.33
C THR A 154 10.01 -10.92 9.53
N GLU A 155 10.98 -10.30 10.21
CA GLU A 155 12.05 -9.54 9.55
C GLU A 155 12.99 -10.50 8.79
N VAL A 156 13.20 -10.21 7.51
CA VAL A 156 14.04 -11.00 6.58
C VAL A 156 15.14 -10.17 5.92
N LEU A 157 15.11 -8.85 6.09
CA LEU A 157 16.09 -7.91 5.55
C LEU A 157 16.31 -6.79 6.56
N TRP A 158 17.57 -6.42 6.77
CA TRP A 158 17.94 -5.24 7.55
C TRP A 158 19.21 -4.63 6.96
N LEU A 159 19.13 -3.38 6.51
CA LEU A 159 20.23 -2.63 5.92
C LEU A 159 20.31 -1.25 6.57
N ILE A 160 21.55 -0.79 6.79
CA ILE A 160 21.83 0.59 7.18
C ILE A 160 22.11 1.41 5.92
N THR A 161 21.56 2.62 5.87
CA THR A 161 21.82 3.58 4.80
C THR A 161 22.39 4.88 5.38
N ALA A 162 23.11 5.67 4.57
CA ALA A 162 23.74 6.90 5.04
C ALA A 162 22.76 8.07 5.27
N GLY A 163 21.50 7.94 4.84
CA GLY A 163 20.52 9.02 4.88
C GLY A 163 19.08 8.52 4.93
N SER A 164 18.13 9.44 4.84
CA SER A 164 16.72 9.07 4.81
C SER A 164 16.32 8.41 3.49
N VAL A 165 15.70 7.24 3.58
CA VAL A 165 15.18 6.50 2.45
C VAL A 165 13.80 7.05 2.09
N VAL A 166 13.69 7.75 0.96
CA VAL A 166 12.45 8.44 0.55
C VAL A 166 11.74 7.79 -0.63
N ALA A 167 12.41 6.84 -1.29
CA ALA A 167 11.87 6.04 -2.39
C ALA A 167 12.58 4.69 -2.39
N LEU A 168 11.87 3.66 -2.83
CA LEU A 168 12.36 2.30 -3.00
C LEU A 168 11.80 1.75 -4.31
N LEU A 169 12.59 0.92 -4.99
CA LEU A 169 12.19 0.20 -6.18
C LEU A 169 12.79 -1.20 -6.10
N LEU A 170 12.03 -2.21 -6.51
CA LEU A 170 12.56 -3.55 -6.73
C LEU A 170 12.86 -3.72 -8.21
N ILE A 171 14.09 -4.10 -8.53
CA ILE A 171 14.55 -4.29 -9.92
C ILE A 171 15.67 -5.32 -9.95
N ASP A 172 15.61 -6.20 -10.95
CA ASP A 172 16.68 -7.12 -11.31
C ASP A 172 17.74 -6.37 -12.15
N ILE A 173 18.78 -5.88 -11.47
CA ILE A 173 19.84 -5.04 -12.05
C ILE A 173 20.86 -5.91 -12.79
N ASP A 174 21.23 -7.06 -12.22
CA ASP A 174 22.27 -7.92 -12.76
C ASP A 174 21.73 -9.01 -13.71
N LYS A 175 20.41 -9.13 -13.82
CA LYS A 175 19.66 -10.03 -14.70
C LYS A 175 19.77 -11.49 -14.30
N ASP A 176 19.92 -11.78 -13.01
CA ASP A 176 19.95 -13.14 -12.48
C ASP A 176 18.54 -13.75 -12.26
N GLY A 177 17.48 -12.96 -12.47
CA GLY A 177 16.08 -13.34 -12.27
C GLY A 177 15.54 -13.06 -10.87
N GLN A 178 16.34 -12.43 -10.00
CA GLN A 178 15.96 -11.97 -8.66
C GLN A 178 15.98 -10.45 -8.64
N ASN A 179 15.14 -9.83 -7.81
CA ASN A 179 15.17 -8.37 -7.68
C ASN A 179 16.09 -7.94 -6.54
N GLU A 180 16.90 -6.92 -6.80
CA GLU A 180 17.59 -6.09 -5.82
C GLU A 180 16.70 -4.92 -5.37
N VAL A 181 17.16 -4.22 -4.32
CA VAL A 181 16.52 -3.04 -3.73
C VAL A 181 17.45 -1.84 -3.68
#